data_AF-A0A942F9F3-F1
#
_entry.id   AF-A0A942F9F3-F1
#
_cell.length_a   1.000
_cell.length_b   1.000
_cell.length_c   1.000
_cell.angle_alpha   90.00
_cell.angle_beta   90.00
_cell.angle_gamma   90.00
#
_symmetry.space_group_name_H-M   'P 1'
#
loop_
_entity.id
_entity.type
_entity.pdbx_description
1 polymer ?
#
loop_
_entity_poly.entity_id
_entity_poly.type
_entity_poly.pdbx_seq_one_letter_code
_entity_poly.pdbx_strand_id
1 'polypeptide(L)'
;MLKKPLIGVIIFAAFSIFLFTTCKQTKEPVVETCDNPLKTYNTHVKPIISAYCVVCHNPNGAYPSIPLTSYLEVKNAAQNGKLILSIKHENGAVAMPQGGAKLNDADISKIECWKTNGFPE
;
A
#
# COMPACT_ATOMS: atom_id res chain seq x y z
N MET A 1 59.10 -48.39 1.87
CA MET A 1 58.97 -47.98 0.46
C MET A 1 58.43 -49.16 -0.34
N LEU A 2 57.21 -49.09 -0.87
CA LEU A 2 56.79 -49.73 -2.14
C LEU A 2 55.42 -49.14 -2.55
N LYS A 3 55.25 -48.92 -3.85
CA LYS A 3 54.21 -48.11 -4.51
C LYS A 3 53.05 -48.99 -5.03
N LYS A 4 51.79 -48.51 -4.84
CA LYS A 4 50.56 -48.45 -5.71
C LYS A 4 50.21 -49.61 -6.68
N PRO A 5 48.92 -49.97 -6.94
CA PRO A 5 47.97 -49.17 -7.78
C PRO A 5 46.49 -49.20 -7.29
N LEU A 6 45.71 -48.11 -7.36
CA LEU A 6 44.89 -47.59 -8.48
C LEU A 6 43.95 -48.62 -9.14
N ILE A 7 42.73 -48.77 -8.60
CA ILE A 7 41.57 -49.39 -9.27
C ILE A 7 40.30 -48.58 -8.94
N GLY A 8 39.61 -48.08 -9.97
CA GLY A 8 38.18 -47.67 -10.00
C GLY A 8 37.84 -46.36 -9.28
N VAL A 9 37.95 -45.15 -9.85
CA VAL A 9 37.28 -44.63 -11.05
C VAL A 9 35.75 -44.84 -10.99
N ILE A 10 35.07 -43.76 -10.55
CA ILE A 10 33.76 -43.28 -11.00
C ILE A 10 32.59 -44.19 -10.56
N ILE A 11 31.61 -43.69 -9.80
CA ILE A 11 30.33 -43.23 -10.36
C ILE A 11 29.57 -42.43 -9.28
N PHE A 12 29.27 -41.17 -9.64
CA PHE A 12 28.13 -40.34 -9.25
C PHE A 12 27.87 -40.10 -7.75
N ALA A 13 28.16 -38.92 -7.19
CA ALA A 13 27.52 -37.65 -7.53
C ALA A 13 25.97 -37.71 -7.56
N ALA A 14 25.35 -38.19 -6.48
CA ALA A 14 23.95 -37.90 -6.13
C ALA A 14 23.81 -38.30 -4.65
N PHE A 15 23.87 -37.39 -3.70
CA PHE A 15 22.67 -36.68 -3.30
C PHE A 15 23.11 -35.41 -2.59
N SER A 16 23.18 -34.30 -3.34
CA SER A 16 23.14 -32.97 -2.75
C SER A 16 21.90 -32.90 -1.87
N ILE A 17 22.10 -32.97 -0.56
CA ILE A 17 21.11 -32.50 0.41
C ILE A 17 21.17 -30.97 0.32
N PHE A 18 20.60 -30.47 -0.77
CA PHE A 18 20.32 -29.06 -0.95
C PHE A 18 19.08 -28.78 -0.13
N LEU A 19 19.26 -28.55 1.17
CA LEU A 19 18.27 -27.87 1.98
C LEU A 19 18.27 -26.39 1.56
N PHE A 20 17.72 -26.12 0.37
CA PHE A 20 17.18 -24.80 0.07
C PHE A 20 15.94 -24.63 0.94
N THR A 21 16.15 -24.31 2.22
CA THR A 21 15.13 -23.68 3.04
C THR A 21 14.79 -22.36 2.36
N THR A 22 13.77 -22.40 1.51
CA THR A 22 13.10 -21.19 1.03
C THR A 22 12.60 -20.46 2.27
N CYS A 23 13.32 -19.40 2.65
CA CYS A 23 12.74 -18.42 3.55
C CYS A 23 11.65 -17.74 2.74
N LYS A 24 10.42 -18.28 2.79
CA LYS A 24 9.24 -17.54 2.37
C LYS A 24 9.20 -16.36 3.34
N GLN A 25 9.62 -15.20 2.88
CA GLN A 25 9.29 -13.95 3.54
C GLN A 25 7.77 -13.87 3.49
N THR A 26 7.12 -14.39 4.52
CA THR A 26 5.77 -14.00 4.84
C THR A 26 5.89 -12.50 5.05
N LYS A 27 5.35 -11.71 4.11
CA LYS A 27 4.92 -10.37 4.45
C LYS A 27 3.91 -10.59 5.56
N GLU A 28 4.37 -10.54 6.80
CA GLU A 28 3.45 -10.32 7.90
C GLU A 28 2.65 -9.08 7.51
N PRO A 29 1.32 -9.09 7.69
CA PRO A 29 0.54 -7.89 7.49
C PRO A 29 1.15 -6.83 8.41
N VAL A 30 1.90 -5.90 7.82
CA VAL A 30 2.39 -4.73 8.54
C VAL A 30 1.13 -3.97 8.89
N VAL A 31 0.65 -4.18 10.11
CA VAL A 31 -0.31 -3.28 10.73
C VAL A 31 0.47 -1.99 10.87
N GLU A 32 0.37 -1.09 9.88
CA GLU A 32 0.90 0.27 10.03
C GLU A 32 0.12 0.87 11.19
N THR A 33 0.72 0.85 12.37
CA THR A 33 0.15 1.56 13.51
C THR A 33 0.22 3.04 13.21
N CYS A 34 -0.87 3.75 13.49
CA CYS A 34 -0.95 5.19 13.24
C CYS A 34 -0.11 6.02 14.24
N ASP A 35 0.71 5.34 15.05
CA ASP A 35 1.52 5.90 16.14
C ASP A 35 2.55 6.92 15.67
N ASN A 36 2.79 7.03 14.37
CA ASN A 36 3.64 8.07 13.81
C ASN A 36 2.84 9.35 13.51
N PRO A 37 2.96 10.42 14.32
CA PRO A 37 2.29 11.70 14.08
C PRO A 37 2.78 12.41 12.81
N LEU A 38 3.85 11.94 12.17
CA LEU A 38 4.41 12.53 10.94
C LEU A 38 3.63 12.19 9.67
N LYS A 39 2.53 11.43 9.75
CA LYS A 39 1.62 11.19 8.62
C LYS A 39 0.80 12.46 8.35
N THR A 40 1.44 13.52 7.86
CA THR A 40 0.78 14.80 7.57
C THR A 40 0.12 14.83 6.20
N TYR A 41 -0.78 15.79 6.00
CA TYR A 41 -1.44 15.98 4.72
C TYR A 41 -0.43 16.20 3.60
N ASN A 42 0.47 17.17 3.75
CA ASN A 42 1.39 17.57 2.70
C ASN A 42 2.35 16.46 2.28
N THR A 43 2.77 15.63 3.24
CA THR A 43 3.81 14.60 3.02
C THR A 43 3.24 13.27 2.54
N HIS A 44 2.06 12.87 3.04
CA HIS A 44 1.54 11.51 2.83
C HIS A 44 0.19 11.47 2.10
N VAL A 45 -0.73 12.38 2.42
CA VAL A 45 -2.11 12.31 1.88
C VAL A 45 -2.23 13.05 0.55
N LYS A 46 -1.69 14.27 0.46
CA LYS A 46 -1.76 15.11 -0.74
C LYS A 46 -1.29 14.38 -2.01
N PRO A 47 -0.16 13.64 -2.03
CA PRO A 47 0.25 12.89 -3.21
C PRO A 47 -0.79 11.86 -3.67
N ILE A 48 -1.45 11.17 -2.73
CA ILE A 48 -2.50 10.18 -3.01
C ILE A 48 -3.73 10.88 -3.59
N ILE A 49 -4.18 11.96 -2.95
CA ILE A 49 -5.33 12.74 -3.41
C ILE A 49 -5.08 13.34 -4.79
N SER A 50 -3.89 13.88 -5.04
CA SER A 50 -3.52 14.41 -6.35
C SER A 50 -3.51 13.34 -7.44
N ALA A 51 -3.02 12.13 -7.13
CA ALA A 51 -2.93 11.04 -8.09
C ALA A 51 -4.29 10.42 -8.44
N TYR A 52 -5.16 10.20 -7.44
CA TYR A 52 -6.37 9.39 -7.62
C TYR A 52 -7.67 10.17 -7.58
N CYS A 53 -7.69 11.37 -6.99
CA CYS A 53 -8.92 12.11 -6.73
C CYS A 53 -9.02 13.36 -7.58
N VAL A 54 -8.00 14.23 -7.54
CA VAL A 54 -8.01 15.55 -8.20
C VAL A 54 -8.22 15.48 -9.70
N VAL A 55 -7.80 14.38 -10.34
CA VAL A 55 -8.01 14.13 -11.78
C VAL A 55 -9.47 14.36 -12.19
N CYS A 56 -10.42 13.94 -11.35
CA CYS A 56 -11.86 14.11 -11.61
C CYS A 56 -12.52 15.12 -10.64
N HIS A 57 -12.03 15.20 -9.41
CA HIS A 57 -12.54 16.06 -8.32
C HIS A 57 -11.78 17.38 -8.24
N ASN A 58 -11.84 18.16 -9.31
CA ASN A 58 -11.32 19.52 -9.34
C ASN A 58 -12.39 20.47 -9.93
N PRO A 59 -12.27 21.80 -9.73
CA PRO A 59 -13.27 22.76 -10.20
C PRO A 59 -13.60 22.70 -11.70
N ASN A 60 -12.69 22.16 -12.52
CA ASN A 60 -12.84 22.01 -13.97
C ASN A 60 -12.93 20.52 -14.39
N GLY A 61 -13.10 19.60 -13.44
CA GLY A 61 -13.11 18.16 -13.67
C GLY A 61 -14.49 17.59 -13.92
N ALA A 62 -14.59 16.25 -13.95
CA ALA A 62 -15.86 15.55 -14.13
C ALA A 62 -16.83 15.71 -12.93
N TYR A 63 -16.31 15.98 -11.72
CA TYR A 63 -17.09 16.17 -10.49
C TYR A 63 -16.75 17.49 -9.81
N PRO A 64 -17.08 18.64 -10.43
CA PRO A 64 -16.66 19.95 -9.96
C PRO A 64 -17.42 20.42 -8.70
N SER A 65 -18.54 19.78 -8.36
CA SER A 65 -19.32 20.07 -7.14
C SER A 65 -18.70 19.49 -5.87
N ILE A 66 -17.70 18.61 -6.01
CA ILE A 66 -16.97 18.00 -4.89
C ILE A 66 -15.47 18.12 -5.20
N PRO A 67 -14.90 19.34 -5.18
CA PRO A 67 -13.46 19.51 -5.38
C PRO A 67 -12.69 18.92 -4.19
N LEU A 68 -11.52 18.34 -4.47
CA LEU A 68 -10.59 17.77 -3.49
C LEU A 68 -9.18 18.33 -3.70
N THR A 69 -9.10 19.63 -3.99
CA THR A 69 -7.88 20.34 -4.41
C THR A 69 -7.14 21.03 -3.25
N SER A 70 -7.79 21.21 -2.11
CA SER A 70 -7.24 21.84 -0.91
C SER A 70 -7.27 20.92 0.30
N TYR A 71 -6.42 21.20 1.29
CA TYR A 71 -6.42 20.50 2.58
C TYR A 71 -7.81 20.50 3.22
N LEU A 72 -8.49 21.65 3.22
CA LEU A 72 -9.79 21.81 3.88
C LEU A 72 -10.88 20.95 3.22
N GLU A 73 -10.91 20.90 1.88
CA GLU A 73 -11.84 20.05 1.13
C GLU A 73 -11.62 18.56 1.45
N VAL A 74 -10.37 18.10 1.43
CA VAL A 74 -10.01 16.72 1.72
C VAL A 74 -10.32 16.36 3.16
N LYS A 75 -9.97 17.24 4.11
CA LYS A 75 -10.27 17.06 5.53
C LYS A 75 -11.77 16.93 5.77
N ASN A 76 -12.58 17.80 5.19
CA ASN A 76 -14.03 17.75 5.34
C ASN A 76 -14.61 16.43 4.81
N ALA A 77 -14.12 15.95 3.66
CA ALA A 77 -14.53 14.66 3.08
C ALA A 77 -14.04 13.44 3.89
N ALA A 78 -12.88 13.51 4.54
CA ALA A 78 -12.39 12.47 5.44
C ALA A 78 -13.13 12.46 6.79
N GLN A 79 -13.43 13.65 7.32
CA GLN A 79 -14.11 13.85 8.59
C GLN A 79 -15.57 13.40 8.52
N ASN A 80 -16.29 13.70 7.44
CA ASN A 80 -17.66 13.20 7.23
C ASN A 80 -17.72 11.71 6.84
N GLY A 81 -16.57 11.04 6.71
CA GLY A 81 -16.43 9.62 6.44
C GLY A 81 -16.59 9.21 4.98
N LYS A 82 -17.04 10.10 4.09
CA LYS A 82 -17.33 9.74 2.69
C LYS A 82 -16.07 9.39 1.92
N LEU A 83 -14.95 10.09 2.14
CA LEU A 83 -13.69 9.76 1.48
C LEU A 83 -13.25 8.32 1.78
N ILE A 84 -13.25 7.93 3.05
CA ILE A 84 -12.80 6.59 3.50
C ILE A 84 -13.72 5.50 2.95
N LEU A 85 -15.04 5.66 3.06
CA LEU A 85 -16.00 4.69 2.50
C LEU A 85 -15.82 4.52 0.99
N SER A 86 -15.63 5.64 0.27
CA SER A 86 -15.43 5.64 -1.19
C SER A 86 -14.15 4.92 -1.62
N ILE A 87 -13.00 5.17 -0.96
CA ILE A 87 -11.73 4.54 -1.36
C ILE A 87 -11.62 3.07 -0.91
N LYS A 88 -12.42 2.65 0.09
CA LYS A 88 -12.52 1.26 0.54
C LYS A 88 -13.56 0.44 -0.23
N HIS A 89 -14.34 1.09 -1.10
CA HIS A 89 -15.48 0.49 -1.82
C HIS A 89 -16.51 -0.09 -0.84
N GLU A 90 -16.75 0.60 0.28
CA GLU A 90 -17.71 0.20 1.30
C GLU A 90 -19.10 0.80 1.03
N ASN A 91 -20.13 0.14 1.56
CA ASN A 91 -21.52 0.60 1.44
C ASN A 91 -21.70 2.00 2.06
N GLY A 92 -22.61 2.79 1.46
CA GLY A 92 -22.92 4.15 1.95
C GLY A 92 -22.10 5.27 1.30
N ALA A 93 -21.24 4.94 0.33
CA ALA A 93 -20.59 5.90 -0.56
C ALA A 93 -20.43 5.31 -1.98
N VAL A 94 -20.16 6.17 -2.97
CA VAL A 94 -19.82 5.72 -4.32
C VAL A 94 -18.38 5.23 -4.33
N ALA A 95 -18.13 4.04 -4.88
CA ALA A 95 -16.80 3.48 -5.00
C ALA A 95 -15.89 4.36 -5.87
N MET A 96 -14.72 4.73 -5.33
CA MET A 96 -13.74 5.57 -6.03
C MET A 96 -12.36 4.89 -6.10
N PRO A 97 -11.61 5.08 -7.19
CA PRO A 97 -11.96 5.80 -8.43
C PRO A 97 -13.12 5.13 -9.18
N GLN A 98 -14.02 5.93 -9.77
CA GLN A 98 -15.24 5.40 -10.39
C GLN A 98 -14.89 4.51 -11.59
N GLY A 99 -15.39 3.26 -11.58
CA GLY A 99 -15.06 2.26 -12.59
C GLY A 99 -13.62 1.75 -12.54
N GLY A 100 -12.83 2.22 -11.56
CA GLY A 100 -11.45 1.81 -11.34
C GLY A 100 -11.30 0.78 -10.21
N ALA A 101 -10.08 0.30 -10.04
CA ALA A 101 -9.73 -0.57 -8.92
C ALA A 101 -9.75 0.21 -7.59
N LYS A 102 -10.08 -0.48 -6.50
CA LYS A 102 -9.90 0.02 -5.13
C LYS A 102 -8.45 0.44 -4.92
N LEU A 103 -8.23 1.52 -4.14
CA LEU A 103 -6.87 1.88 -3.71
C LEU A 103 -6.23 0.71 -2.96
N ASN A 104 -4.90 0.62 -3.04
CA ASN A 104 -4.16 -0.38 -2.27
C ASN A 104 -4.26 -0.06 -0.76
N ASP A 105 -4.14 -1.10 0.07
CA ASP A 105 -4.34 -0.97 1.51
C ASP A 105 -3.32 -0.02 2.16
N ALA A 106 -2.10 0.09 1.63
CA ALA A 106 -1.09 1.01 2.16
C ALA A 106 -1.47 2.49 1.98
N ASP A 107 -2.09 2.85 0.85
CA ASP A 107 -2.57 4.21 0.61
C ASP A 107 -3.83 4.52 1.42
N ILE A 108 -4.73 3.55 1.56
CA ILE A 108 -5.90 3.68 2.45
C ILE A 108 -5.44 3.91 3.90
N SER A 109 -4.51 3.10 4.40
CA SER A 109 -3.98 3.20 5.77
C SER A 109 -3.34 4.56 6.05
N LYS A 110 -2.64 5.17 5.09
CA LYS A 110 -2.09 6.52 5.27
C LYS A 110 -3.17 7.56 5.52
N ILE A 111 -4.29 7.50 4.79
CA ILE A 111 -5.41 8.44 4.94
C ILE A 111 -6.17 8.15 6.24
N GLU A 112 -6.39 6.89 6.59
CA GLU A 112 -7.00 6.49 7.86
C GLU A 112 -6.15 6.96 9.05
N CYS A 113 -4.83 6.78 9.00
CA CYS A 113 -3.93 7.25 10.05
C CYS A 113 -3.85 8.76 10.16
N TRP A 114 -3.83 9.48 9.02
CA TRP A 114 -3.91 10.93 9.04
C TRP A 114 -5.18 11.43 9.73
N LYS A 115 -6.33 10.78 9.47
CA LYS A 115 -7.59 11.06 10.19
C LYS A 115 -7.48 10.76 11.68
N THR A 116 -6.97 9.58 12.05
CA THR A 116 -6.78 9.16 13.45
C THR A 116 -5.89 10.13 14.23
N ASN A 117 -4.87 10.68 13.58
CA ASN A 117 -3.92 11.62 14.17
C ASN A 117 -4.44 13.07 14.23
N GLY A 118 -5.73 13.31 13.92
CA GLY A 118 -6.34 14.64 14.03
C GLY A 118 -6.08 15.57 12.85
N PHE A 119 -5.81 15.00 11.67
CA PHE A 119 -5.59 15.73 10.42
C PHE A 119 -4.39 16.71 10.44
N PRO A 120 -3.17 16.30 10.87
CA PRO A 120 -2.00 17.18 10.80
C PRO A 120 -1.72 17.60 9.34
N GLU A 121 -1.37 18.86 9.10
CA GLU A 121 -1.14 19.40 7.75
C GLU A 121 0.30 19.21 7.27
#